data_AF-A0A5F0LNC0-F1
#
_entry.id   AF-A0A5F0LNC0-F1
#
_cell.length_a   1.000
_cell.length_b   1.000
_cell.length_c   1.000
_cell.angle_alpha   90.00
_cell.angle_beta   90.00
_cell.angle_gamma   90.00
#
_symmetry.space_group_name_H-M   'P 1'
#
loop_
_entity.id
_entity.type
_entity.pdbx_description
1 polymer ?
#
loop_
_entity_poly.entity_id
_entity_poly.type
_entity_poly.pdbx_seq_one_letter_code
_entity_poly.pdbx_strand_id
1 'polypeptide(L)'
;MVFSKVIKALLAGGVLAASVLASGVVHATTDKPAVDRDTLVVGVEKEFQNLDGLVTISGDSLRYGWQIYDTLYGFDLEGKIVPRLATSVTISPDSKVFTYKLRKGVKFHNGTQFTSKDVKASVEHILDPKSKSTRRPYFAPIVDSIETPDPYTVVFKLKVPDGAFQNKVAGYLYILPGDYLASLANPDAFAQAPISLGPYKVKRYAPGGSELVLERFDDFWGEKPKIKTLIFKAITEPVSRVNAILRGEIDVAVVLPFPDYDRLKKEAGLDVISSPVASPLYIRVYTDDPASPFSKREVRQALSYAIDTNAIIKSVLHGVGEPLGTFISNYYPYGAKKSIKAYPYDPKKAKELLAKAGYPSGFETTLNIQGDLPKELSETVAAYWGQIGVKVKLNRLTYAAFQRLNNTHASGPLALSQFTNALYDPIHPVGGAFSKDGSWSNYNNPDVEALLQKVNSVSGAQQRGEIFEQVGQILHDDAAGFFLSEYFYIYAKKKSVQWDVQKGSGFLNFRTAGWK
;
A
#
# COMPACT_ATOMS: atom_id res chain seq x y z
N MET A 1 64.11 -22.75 -72.47
CA MET A 1 64.58 -23.95 -71.73
C MET A 1 64.25 -23.72 -70.25
N VAL A 2 63.09 -24.21 -69.78
CA VAL A 2 62.91 -25.43 -68.97
C VAL A 2 63.06 -25.17 -67.46
N PHE A 3 61.90 -25.08 -66.81
CA PHE A 3 61.47 -25.56 -65.49
C PHE A 3 62.20 -25.16 -64.18
N SER A 4 61.46 -24.53 -63.25
CA SER A 4 60.90 -25.23 -62.05
C SER A 4 60.25 -24.28 -61.00
N LYS A 5 58.94 -24.48 -60.80
CA LYS A 5 58.11 -24.44 -59.55
C LYS A 5 57.92 -23.15 -58.69
N VAL A 6 56.79 -22.47 -58.94
CA VAL A 6 55.54 -22.34 -58.11
C VAL A 6 55.59 -21.94 -56.60
N ILE A 7 55.09 -20.71 -56.35
CA ILE A 7 54.10 -20.19 -55.35
C ILE A 7 54.25 -20.46 -53.84
N LYS A 8 54.32 -19.36 -53.04
CA LYS A 8 53.38 -19.04 -51.91
C LYS A 8 53.60 -17.64 -51.30
N ALA A 9 52.48 -16.92 -51.16
CA ALA A 9 52.02 -16.00 -50.10
C ALA A 9 52.92 -14.84 -49.59
N LEU A 10 52.42 -13.59 -49.61
CA LEU A 10 51.61 -12.99 -48.53
C LEU A 10 51.13 -11.57 -48.91
N LEU A 11 49.91 -11.24 -48.45
CA LEU A 11 49.17 -9.99 -48.66
C LEU A 11 49.73 -8.80 -47.87
N ALA A 12 49.72 -7.62 -48.47
CA ALA A 12 49.65 -6.33 -47.79
C ALA A 12 48.59 -5.47 -48.49
N GLY A 13 47.54 -5.06 -47.76
CA GLY A 13 46.42 -4.31 -48.30
C GLY A 13 45.91 -3.24 -47.34
N GLY A 14 46.19 -1.98 -47.70
CA GLY A 14 45.30 -0.81 -47.64
C GLY A 14 44.50 -0.49 -46.37
N VAL A 15 44.90 0.59 -45.70
CA VAL A 15 44.11 1.31 -44.68
C VAL A 15 42.95 2.06 -45.35
N LEU A 16 41.70 1.74 -44.98
CA LEU A 16 40.52 2.58 -45.24
C LEU A 16 40.05 3.20 -43.91
N ALA A 17 40.03 4.52 -43.84
CA ALA A 17 39.49 5.26 -42.71
C ALA A 17 37.95 5.23 -42.73
N ALA A 18 37.34 4.58 -41.74
CA ALA A 18 35.90 4.61 -41.50
C ALA A 18 35.57 5.64 -40.40
N SER A 19 34.96 6.75 -40.78
CA SER A 19 34.36 7.72 -39.88
C SER A 19 33.07 7.14 -39.27
N VAL A 20 33.14 6.72 -38.00
CA VAL A 20 31.98 6.29 -37.21
C VAL A 20 31.21 7.53 -36.77
N LEU A 21 30.13 7.86 -37.46
CA LEU A 21 29.08 8.75 -36.95
C LEU A 21 28.37 8.02 -35.81
N ALA A 22 28.74 8.35 -34.57
CA ALA A 22 28.00 7.98 -33.38
C ALA A 22 26.67 8.77 -33.37
N SER A 23 25.69 8.30 -34.14
CA SER A 23 24.31 8.77 -34.04
C SER A 23 23.79 8.35 -32.67
N GLY A 24 23.80 9.27 -31.71
CA GLY A 24 23.06 9.09 -30.47
C GLY A 24 21.57 8.99 -30.80
N VAL A 25 21.07 7.76 -30.94
CA VAL A 25 19.63 7.51 -31.04
C VAL A 25 19.05 7.87 -29.68
N VAL A 26 18.60 9.11 -29.55
CA VAL A 26 17.69 9.52 -28.49
C VAL A 26 16.43 8.69 -28.71
N HIS A 27 16.30 7.59 -27.96
CA HIS A 27 15.08 6.79 -27.95
C HIS A 27 13.99 7.65 -27.31
N ALA A 28 13.30 8.45 -28.11
CA ALA A 28 12.12 9.16 -27.66
C ALA A 28 11.07 8.11 -27.28
N THR A 29 10.69 8.07 -26.01
CA THR A 29 9.59 7.20 -25.55
C THR A 29 8.33 7.52 -26.35
N THR A 30 7.78 6.51 -27.02
CA THR A 30 6.58 6.64 -27.84
C THR A 30 5.34 6.79 -26.97
N ASP A 31 4.47 7.73 -27.33
CA ASP A 31 3.16 7.93 -26.68
C ASP A 31 2.06 7.01 -27.26
N LYS A 32 2.41 6.09 -28.17
CA LYS A 32 1.46 5.11 -28.73
C LYS A 32 1.18 3.99 -27.72
N PRO A 33 -0.05 3.42 -27.69
CA PRO A 33 -0.35 2.24 -26.89
C PRO A 33 0.62 1.08 -27.14
N ALA A 34 0.90 0.28 -26.11
CA ALA A 34 1.81 -0.86 -26.18
C ALA A 34 1.27 -1.97 -27.11
N VAL A 35 -0.06 -2.05 -27.24
CA VAL A 35 -0.75 -3.00 -28.12
C VAL A 35 -1.67 -2.25 -29.08
N ASP A 36 -2.78 -1.71 -28.57
CA ASP A 36 -3.79 -0.97 -29.31
C ASP A 36 -4.62 -0.07 -28.37
N ARG A 37 -5.63 0.63 -28.89
CA ARG A 37 -6.50 1.51 -28.07
C ARG A 37 -7.61 0.78 -27.31
N ASP A 38 -7.77 -0.52 -27.52
CA ASP A 38 -8.71 -1.34 -26.75
C ASP A 38 -8.02 -2.00 -25.52
N THR A 39 -6.69 -1.98 -25.48
CA THR A 39 -5.87 -2.71 -24.51
C THR A 39 -4.97 -1.76 -23.72
N LEU A 40 -4.95 -1.88 -22.39
CA LEU A 40 -3.99 -1.17 -21.52
C LEU A 40 -3.07 -2.18 -20.84
N VAL A 41 -1.76 -2.00 -20.97
CA VAL A 41 -0.74 -2.87 -20.37
C VAL A 41 -0.10 -2.20 -19.15
N VAL A 42 -0.17 -2.85 -18.00
CA VAL A 42 0.30 -2.32 -16.70
C VAL A 42 1.42 -3.19 -16.17
N GLY A 43 2.62 -2.64 -16.02
CA GLY A 43 3.77 -3.28 -15.38
C GLY A 43 3.69 -3.16 -13.85
N VAL A 44 3.62 -4.30 -13.17
CA VAL A 44 3.51 -4.41 -11.70
C VAL A 44 4.72 -5.10 -11.08
N GLU A 45 4.95 -4.87 -9.80
CA GLU A 45 6.16 -5.25 -9.07
C GLU A 45 6.20 -6.72 -8.60
N LYS A 46 5.07 -7.44 -8.67
CA LYS A 46 4.95 -8.81 -8.17
C LYS A 46 4.09 -9.70 -9.06
N GLU A 47 4.36 -11.00 -8.98
CA GLU A 47 3.65 -12.07 -9.68
C GLU A 47 2.26 -12.33 -9.09
N PHE A 48 1.42 -13.01 -9.87
CA PHE A 48 0.03 -13.30 -9.50
C PHE A 48 -0.05 -14.67 -8.83
N GLN A 49 -0.26 -14.69 -7.51
CA GLN A 49 -0.22 -15.93 -6.71
C GLN A 49 -1.61 -16.49 -6.42
N ASN A 50 -2.58 -15.61 -6.12
CA ASN A 50 -3.94 -16.01 -5.76
C ASN A 50 -4.95 -14.96 -6.25
N LEU A 51 -6.01 -15.44 -6.91
CA LEU A 51 -7.16 -14.64 -7.34
C LEU A 51 -8.42 -14.96 -6.54
N ASP A 52 -8.29 -15.49 -5.33
CA ASP A 52 -9.39 -15.49 -4.38
C ASP A 52 -9.42 -14.16 -3.62
N GLY A 53 -10.42 -13.35 -3.96
CA GLY A 53 -10.65 -12.04 -3.37
C GLY A 53 -10.93 -12.09 -1.86
N LEU A 54 -11.44 -13.21 -1.33
CA LEU A 54 -11.78 -13.36 0.08
C LEU A 54 -10.64 -13.99 0.91
N VAL A 55 -9.65 -14.64 0.31
CA VAL A 55 -8.60 -15.34 1.07
C VAL A 55 -7.40 -14.45 1.42
N THR A 56 -6.82 -13.71 0.48
CA THR A 56 -5.54 -12.99 0.71
C THR A 56 -5.69 -11.47 0.65
N ILE A 57 -5.32 -10.76 1.72
CA ILE A 57 -5.01 -9.32 1.72
C ILE A 57 -3.49 -9.22 1.55
N SER A 58 -3.01 -9.19 0.32
CA SER A 58 -1.63 -8.76 0.04
C SER A 58 -1.69 -7.44 -0.71
N GLY A 59 -0.62 -6.64 -0.61
CA GLY A 59 -0.50 -5.43 -1.44
C GLY A 59 -0.77 -5.72 -2.92
N ASP A 60 -0.42 -6.93 -3.38
CA ASP A 60 -0.54 -7.38 -4.76
C ASP A 60 -1.98 -7.71 -5.14
N SER A 61 -2.71 -8.48 -4.32
CA SER A 61 -4.13 -8.79 -4.59
C SER A 61 -5.01 -7.53 -4.60
N LEU A 62 -4.57 -6.49 -3.89
CA LEU A 62 -5.21 -5.18 -3.89
C LEU A 62 -4.87 -4.32 -5.14
N ARG A 63 -3.81 -4.62 -5.89
CA ARG A 63 -3.46 -3.90 -7.14
C ARG A 63 -4.45 -4.19 -8.27
N TYR A 64 -4.92 -5.43 -8.40
CA TYR A 64 -5.80 -5.86 -9.49
C TYR A 64 -7.24 -6.22 -9.04
N GLY A 65 -7.45 -6.45 -7.73
CA GLY A 65 -8.74 -6.91 -7.21
C GLY A 65 -9.89 -5.94 -7.51
N TRP A 66 -9.62 -4.64 -7.55
CA TRP A 66 -10.63 -3.62 -7.87
C TRP A 66 -11.14 -3.68 -9.30
N GLN A 67 -10.49 -4.43 -10.20
CA GLN A 67 -10.99 -4.62 -11.57
C GLN A 67 -11.91 -5.84 -11.65
N ILE A 68 -11.71 -6.83 -10.78
CA ILE A 68 -12.37 -8.14 -10.82
C ILE A 68 -13.59 -8.18 -9.89
N TYR A 69 -13.49 -7.61 -8.69
CA TYR A 69 -14.51 -7.69 -7.64
C TYR A 69 -15.24 -6.35 -7.43
N ASP A 70 -16.33 -6.35 -6.68
CA ASP A 70 -16.99 -5.15 -6.16
C ASP A 70 -17.44 -5.39 -4.70
N THR A 71 -17.79 -4.31 -4.02
CA THR A 71 -18.06 -4.25 -2.58
C THR A 71 -19.40 -3.54 -2.33
N LEU A 72 -19.93 -3.55 -1.10
CA LEU A 72 -21.16 -2.81 -0.77
C LEU A 72 -20.97 -1.30 -0.88
N TYR A 73 -19.84 -0.83 -0.34
CA TYR A 73 -19.32 0.52 -0.46
C TYR A 73 -17.88 0.43 -0.94
N GLY A 74 -17.34 1.49 -1.54
CA GLY A 74 -15.94 1.54 -1.97
C GLY A 74 -15.33 2.86 -1.53
N PHE A 75 -14.18 3.18 -2.12
CA PHE A 75 -13.52 4.47 -1.92
C PHE A 75 -13.37 5.20 -3.26
N ASP A 76 -13.51 6.52 -3.25
CA ASP A 76 -13.12 7.37 -4.38
C ASP A 76 -11.59 7.54 -4.47
N LEU A 77 -11.12 8.38 -5.41
CA LEU A 77 -9.69 8.62 -5.63
C LEU A 77 -9.01 9.31 -4.44
N GLU A 78 -9.79 9.94 -3.56
CA GLU A 78 -9.35 10.63 -2.36
C GLU A 78 -9.52 9.78 -1.08
N GLY A 79 -10.01 8.54 -1.21
CA GLY A 79 -10.21 7.65 -0.08
C GLY A 79 -11.52 7.85 0.69
N LYS A 80 -12.45 8.66 0.19
CA LYS A 80 -13.77 8.84 0.83
C LYS A 80 -14.67 7.67 0.49
N ILE A 81 -15.47 7.24 1.47
CA ILE A 81 -16.41 6.14 1.30
C ILE A 81 -17.54 6.55 0.35
N VAL A 82 -17.79 5.73 -0.68
CA VAL A 82 -18.83 5.96 -1.69
C VAL A 82 -19.71 4.72 -1.92
N PRO A 83 -21.02 4.87 -2.20
CA PRO A 83 -21.91 3.75 -2.49
C PRO A 83 -21.45 2.91 -3.69
N ARG A 84 -21.62 1.58 -3.63
CA ARG A 84 -21.31 0.64 -4.71
C ARG A 84 -22.50 -0.32 -4.93
N LEU A 85 -22.40 -1.57 -4.49
CA LEU A 85 -23.50 -2.54 -4.54
C LEU A 85 -24.63 -2.21 -3.56
N ALA A 86 -24.34 -1.44 -2.51
CA ALA A 86 -25.37 -0.82 -1.68
C ALA A 86 -25.66 0.60 -2.16
N THR A 87 -26.93 1.00 -2.11
CA THR A 87 -27.40 2.36 -2.44
C THR A 87 -27.48 3.25 -1.21
N SER A 88 -27.66 2.67 -0.02
CA SER A 88 -27.63 3.40 1.27
C SER A 88 -27.27 2.47 2.43
N VAL A 89 -26.87 3.07 3.56
CA VAL A 89 -26.65 2.39 4.84
C VAL A 89 -27.29 3.21 5.96
N THR A 90 -27.96 2.53 6.88
CA THR A 90 -28.40 3.07 8.17
C THR A 90 -27.58 2.43 9.28
N ILE A 91 -26.94 3.25 10.12
CA ILE A 91 -26.10 2.81 11.24
C ILE A 91 -26.81 3.13 12.55
N SER A 92 -26.91 2.18 13.47
CA SER A 92 -27.48 2.44 14.80
C SER A 92 -26.60 3.40 15.61
N PRO A 93 -27.18 4.18 16.55
CA PRO A 93 -26.41 5.14 17.35
C PRO A 93 -25.25 4.54 18.15
N ASP A 94 -25.33 3.26 18.51
CA ASP A 94 -24.30 2.51 19.24
C ASP A 94 -23.27 1.83 18.34
N SER A 95 -23.32 2.06 17.03
CA SER A 95 -22.42 1.47 16.02
C SER A 95 -22.39 -0.07 16.03
N LYS A 96 -23.52 -0.72 16.36
CA LYS A 96 -23.65 -2.19 16.39
C LYS A 96 -24.54 -2.78 15.31
N VAL A 97 -25.40 -1.99 14.66
CA VAL A 97 -26.31 -2.47 13.62
C VAL A 97 -26.11 -1.65 12.36
N PHE A 98 -25.80 -2.33 11.25
CA PHE A 98 -25.61 -1.71 9.94
C PHE A 98 -26.59 -2.34 8.95
N THR A 99 -27.57 -1.55 8.51
CA THR A 99 -28.59 -1.98 7.55
C THR A 99 -28.28 -1.39 6.19
N TYR A 100 -27.94 -2.24 5.23
CA TYR A 100 -27.63 -1.84 3.86
C TYR A 100 -28.82 -2.13 2.94
N LYS A 101 -29.14 -1.16 2.07
CA LYS A 101 -30.05 -1.35 0.93
C LYS A 101 -29.24 -1.65 -0.32
N LEU A 102 -29.56 -2.73 -1.01
CA LEU A 102 -28.80 -3.25 -2.13
C LEU A 102 -29.36 -2.78 -3.48
N ARG A 103 -28.47 -2.63 -4.45
CA ARG A 103 -28.79 -2.32 -5.84
C ARG A 103 -29.49 -3.51 -6.49
N LYS A 104 -30.54 -3.23 -7.27
CA LYS A 104 -31.30 -4.22 -8.04
C LYS A 104 -30.70 -4.42 -9.43
N GLY A 105 -30.91 -5.59 -10.01
CA GLY A 105 -30.55 -5.89 -11.40
C GLY A 105 -29.04 -6.06 -11.66
N VAL A 106 -28.24 -6.22 -10.62
CA VAL A 106 -26.81 -6.50 -10.73
C VAL A 106 -26.61 -7.98 -11.04
N LYS A 107 -25.74 -8.28 -12.01
CA LYS A 107 -25.37 -9.64 -12.38
C LYS A 107 -23.92 -9.95 -12.02
N PHE A 108 -23.67 -11.19 -11.65
CA PHE A 108 -22.33 -11.78 -11.66
C PHE A 108 -21.87 -12.08 -13.09
N HIS A 109 -20.58 -12.34 -13.26
CA HIS A 109 -19.92 -12.63 -14.54
C HIS A 109 -20.51 -13.86 -15.27
N ASN A 110 -21.13 -14.78 -14.51
CA ASN A 110 -21.84 -15.96 -15.03
C ASN A 110 -23.34 -15.71 -15.31
N GLY A 111 -23.82 -14.48 -15.13
CA GLY A 111 -25.21 -14.09 -15.37
C GLY A 111 -26.17 -14.28 -14.20
N THR A 112 -25.76 -14.90 -13.08
CA THR A 112 -26.64 -15.01 -11.90
C THR A 112 -26.88 -13.64 -11.26
N GLN A 113 -28.02 -13.48 -10.59
CA GLN A 113 -28.41 -12.22 -9.96
C GLN A 113 -27.76 -12.05 -8.59
N PHE A 114 -27.30 -10.85 -8.29
CA PHE A 114 -26.81 -10.46 -6.96
C PHE A 114 -27.96 -10.17 -5.99
N THR A 115 -27.88 -10.75 -4.80
CA THR A 115 -28.84 -10.57 -3.70
C THR A 115 -28.15 -10.46 -2.33
N SER A 116 -28.93 -10.18 -1.28
CA SER A 116 -28.47 -10.18 0.11
C SER A 116 -27.89 -11.52 0.57
N LYS A 117 -28.31 -12.64 -0.04
CA LYS A 117 -27.75 -13.97 0.28
C LYS A 117 -26.28 -14.08 -0.12
N ASP A 118 -25.87 -13.46 -1.21
CA ASP A 118 -24.47 -13.45 -1.66
C ASP A 118 -23.57 -12.66 -0.71
N VAL A 119 -24.11 -11.57 -0.13
CA VAL A 119 -23.42 -10.81 0.92
C VAL A 119 -23.17 -11.70 2.13
N LYS A 120 -24.22 -12.39 2.60
CA LYS A 120 -24.12 -13.30 3.74
C LYS A 120 -23.11 -14.42 3.47
N ALA A 121 -23.21 -15.09 2.33
CA ALA A 121 -22.31 -16.17 1.95
C ALA A 121 -20.85 -15.71 1.86
N SER A 122 -20.59 -14.52 1.33
CA SER A 122 -19.23 -13.95 1.24
C SER A 122 -18.62 -13.72 2.63
N VAL A 123 -19.42 -13.24 3.59
CA VAL A 123 -18.93 -13.03 4.96
C VAL A 123 -18.75 -14.36 5.68
N GLU A 124 -19.70 -15.30 5.54
CA GLU A 124 -19.59 -16.65 6.11
C GLU A 124 -18.33 -17.37 5.62
N HIS A 125 -17.99 -17.21 4.34
CA HIS A 125 -16.73 -17.73 3.79
C HIS A 125 -15.50 -17.12 4.49
N ILE A 126 -15.46 -15.80 4.72
CA ILE A 126 -14.39 -15.15 5.49
C ILE A 126 -14.31 -15.70 6.92
N LEU A 127 -15.47 -15.94 7.55
CA LEU A 127 -15.56 -16.37 8.95
C LEU A 127 -15.16 -17.84 9.15
N ASP A 128 -15.37 -18.69 8.14
CA ASP A 128 -14.98 -20.10 8.16
C ASP A 128 -13.44 -20.21 8.33
N PRO A 129 -12.93 -20.81 9.43
CA PRO A 129 -11.49 -21.04 9.61
C PRO A 129 -10.85 -21.86 8.47
N LYS A 130 -11.62 -22.71 7.78
CA LYS A 130 -11.12 -23.52 6.65
C LYS A 130 -10.78 -22.70 5.42
N SER A 131 -11.36 -21.51 5.26
CA SER A 131 -11.00 -20.58 4.17
C SER A 131 -9.57 -20.07 4.30
N LYS A 132 -8.97 -20.15 5.50
CA LYS A 132 -7.67 -19.54 5.85
C LYS A 132 -7.61 -18.05 5.47
N SER A 133 -8.77 -17.38 5.46
CA SER A 133 -8.87 -16.00 5.07
C SER A 133 -8.08 -15.09 6.01
N THR A 134 -7.14 -14.35 5.44
CA THR A 134 -6.43 -13.26 6.12
C THR A 134 -7.33 -12.07 6.46
N ARG A 135 -8.59 -12.05 5.95
CA ARG A 135 -9.63 -11.07 6.34
C ARG A 135 -10.34 -11.47 7.62
N ARG A 136 -10.30 -12.75 8.00
CA ARG A 136 -11.00 -13.27 9.17
C ARG A 136 -10.75 -12.47 10.46
N PRO A 137 -9.53 -12.02 10.80
CA PRO A 137 -9.29 -11.21 12.00
C PRO A 137 -10.07 -9.89 12.04
N TYR A 138 -10.48 -9.34 10.89
CA TYR A 138 -11.23 -8.09 10.83
C TYR A 138 -12.73 -8.26 11.04
N PHE A 139 -13.28 -9.47 10.82
CA PHE A 139 -14.72 -9.74 10.87
C PHE A 139 -15.11 -10.70 12.00
N ALA A 140 -14.34 -11.75 12.27
CA ALA A 140 -14.71 -12.79 13.25
C ALA A 140 -14.87 -12.31 14.70
N PRO A 141 -14.02 -11.39 15.21
CA PRO A 141 -14.20 -10.88 16.57
C PRO A 141 -15.43 -10.00 16.74
N ILE A 142 -15.94 -9.41 15.66
CA ILE A 142 -16.94 -8.33 15.72
C ILE A 142 -18.31 -8.72 15.17
N VAL A 143 -18.41 -9.56 14.13
CA VAL A 143 -19.68 -9.93 13.51
C VAL A 143 -20.39 -10.95 14.41
N ASP A 144 -21.62 -10.63 14.80
CA ASP A 144 -22.51 -11.50 15.57
C ASP A 144 -23.42 -12.29 14.62
N SER A 145 -24.20 -11.59 13.81
CA SER A 145 -25.14 -12.19 12.86
C SER A 145 -25.34 -11.33 11.62
N ILE A 146 -25.79 -12.00 10.55
CA ILE A 146 -26.09 -11.38 9.25
C ILE A 146 -27.48 -11.83 8.84
N GLU A 147 -28.40 -10.88 8.79
CA GLU A 147 -29.79 -11.11 8.43
C GLU A 147 -30.05 -10.63 7.00
N THR A 148 -30.83 -11.41 6.27
CA THR A 148 -31.22 -11.13 4.88
C THR A 148 -32.75 -11.12 4.81
N PRO A 149 -33.43 -10.12 5.40
CA PRO A 149 -34.89 -10.13 5.55
C PRO A 149 -35.62 -10.11 4.20
N ASP A 150 -34.98 -9.61 3.15
CA ASP A 150 -35.44 -9.65 1.77
C ASP A 150 -34.23 -9.69 0.81
N PRO A 151 -34.42 -9.93 -0.51
CA PRO A 151 -33.32 -10.04 -1.47
C PRO A 151 -32.42 -8.80 -1.61
N TYR A 152 -32.88 -7.62 -1.16
CA TYR A 152 -32.20 -6.34 -1.35
C TYR A 152 -31.94 -5.59 -0.04
N THR A 153 -32.02 -6.28 1.09
CA THR A 153 -31.66 -5.74 2.40
C THR A 153 -30.73 -6.73 3.10
N VAL A 154 -29.61 -6.24 3.64
CA VAL A 154 -28.74 -7.00 4.52
C VAL A 154 -28.51 -6.21 5.81
N VAL A 155 -28.62 -6.89 6.95
CA VAL A 155 -28.43 -6.31 8.27
C VAL A 155 -27.28 -7.03 8.95
N PHE A 156 -26.21 -6.29 9.25
CA PHE A 156 -25.12 -6.77 10.09
C PHE A 156 -25.41 -6.38 11.53
N LYS A 157 -25.32 -7.35 12.43
CA LYS A 157 -25.31 -7.14 13.88
C LYS A 157 -23.92 -7.46 14.41
N LEU A 158 -23.39 -6.59 15.25
CA LEU A 158 -22.05 -6.70 15.81
C LEU A 158 -22.10 -7.04 17.31
N LYS A 159 -21.13 -7.85 17.76
CA LYS A 159 -20.93 -8.23 19.17
C LYS A 159 -20.55 -7.02 20.02
N VAL A 160 -19.70 -6.15 19.45
CA VAL A 160 -19.19 -4.93 20.06
C VAL A 160 -19.29 -3.78 19.05
N PRO A 161 -19.34 -2.51 19.51
CA PRO A 161 -19.29 -1.36 18.60
C PRO A 161 -18.02 -1.40 17.75
N ASP A 162 -18.15 -1.11 16.45
CA ASP A 162 -17.02 -0.93 15.56
C ASP A 162 -17.25 0.24 14.61
N GLY A 163 -16.71 1.39 15.02
CA GLY A 163 -16.79 2.63 14.27
C GLY A 163 -16.21 2.55 12.85
N ALA A 164 -15.26 1.65 12.60
CA ALA A 164 -14.64 1.46 11.30
C ALA A 164 -15.29 0.34 10.47
N PHE A 165 -16.43 -0.23 10.91
CA PHE A 165 -17.04 -1.37 10.22
C PHE A 165 -17.41 -1.05 8.76
N GLN A 166 -17.91 0.16 8.48
CA GLN A 166 -18.18 0.58 7.11
C GLN A 166 -16.91 0.62 6.25
N ASN A 167 -15.78 1.09 6.80
CA ASN A 167 -14.48 1.05 6.14
C ASN A 167 -14.04 -0.39 5.85
N LYS A 168 -14.24 -1.32 6.80
CA LYS A 168 -13.92 -2.76 6.62
C LYS A 168 -14.76 -3.39 5.52
N VAL A 169 -16.06 -3.10 5.51
CA VAL A 169 -16.96 -3.51 4.42
C VAL A 169 -16.49 -2.93 3.09
N ALA A 170 -16.02 -1.68 3.07
CA ALA A 170 -15.60 -1.02 1.84
C ALA A 170 -14.25 -1.52 1.28
N GLY A 171 -13.29 -1.81 2.16
CA GLY A 171 -11.93 -2.20 1.77
C GLY A 171 -11.69 -3.71 1.69
N TYR A 172 -12.42 -4.52 2.45
CA TYR A 172 -12.11 -5.94 2.63
C TYR A 172 -13.25 -6.90 2.27
N LEU A 173 -14.51 -6.46 2.18
CA LEU A 173 -15.63 -7.36 1.87
C LEU A 173 -15.99 -7.33 0.38
N TYR A 174 -15.28 -8.10 -0.42
CA TYR A 174 -15.72 -8.41 -1.79
C TYR A 174 -16.95 -9.30 -1.76
N ILE A 175 -17.86 -9.08 -2.72
CA ILE A 175 -19.07 -9.89 -2.85
C ILE A 175 -18.89 -10.92 -3.97
N LEU A 176 -19.06 -12.19 -3.61
CA LEU A 176 -18.94 -13.35 -4.46
C LEU A 176 -20.28 -14.10 -4.55
N PRO A 177 -20.54 -14.85 -5.65
CA PRO A 177 -21.79 -15.59 -5.80
C PRO A 177 -21.84 -16.77 -4.83
N GLY A 178 -22.80 -16.77 -3.90
CA GLY A 178 -22.87 -17.74 -2.81
C GLY A 178 -23.02 -19.19 -3.29
N ASP A 179 -23.92 -19.42 -4.25
CA ASP A 179 -24.15 -20.74 -4.83
C ASP A 179 -22.91 -21.29 -5.54
N TYR A 180 -22.14 -20.40 -6.20
CA TYR A 180 -20.89 -20.78 -6.83
C TYR A 180 -19.85 -21.19 -5.79
N LEU A 181 -19.66 -20.40 -4.73
CA LEU A 181 -18.76 -20.74 -3.62
C LEU A 181 -19.10 -22.10 -3.01
N ALA A 182 -20.39 -22.40 -2.81
CA ALA A 182 -20.85 -23.67 -2.27
C ALA A 182 -20.65 -24.86 -3.22
N SER A 183 -20.59 -24.61 -4.54
CA SER A 183 -20.40 -25.66 -5.55
C SER A 183 -18.94 -26.12 -5.72
N LEU A 184 -17.99 -25.37 -5.18
CA LEU A 184 -16.56 -25.65 -5.35
C LEU A 184 -16.13 -26.88 -4.54
N ALA A 185 -15.33 -27.74 -5.16
CA ALA A 185 -14.84 -28.98 -4.54
C ALA A 185 -13.93 -28.73 -3.32
N ASN A 186 -13.24 -27.59 -3.28
CA ASN A 186 -12.42 -27.14 -2.16
C ASN A 186 -12.24 -25.61 -2.21
N PRO A 187 -11.83 -24.96 -1.11
CA PRO A 187 -11.65 -23.51 -1.05
C PRO A 187 -10.65 -22.94 -2.08
N ASP A 188 -9.62 -23.70 -2.48
CA ASP A 188 -8.59 -23.23 -3.41
C ASP A 188 -9.08 -23.17 -4.87
N ALA A 189 -10.20 -23.83 -5.19
CA ALA A 189 -10.74 -23.91 -6.54
C ALA A 189 -11.27 -22.55 -7.07
N PHE A 190 -11.71 -21.65 -6.18
CA PHE A 190 -12.18 -20.31 -6.59
C PHE A 190 -11.06 -19.52 -7.28
N ALA A 191 -9.83 -19.61 -6.76
CA ALA A 191 -8.67 -18.88 -7.27
C ALA A 191 -8.32 -19.23 -8.72
N GLN A 192 -8.73 -20.41 -9.21
CA GLN A 192 -8.44 -20.89 -10.57
C GLN A 192 -9.46 -20.37 -11.60
N ALA A 193 -10.69 -20.09 -11.17
CA ALA A 193 -11.78 -19.66 -12.05
C ALA A 193 -12.67 -18.62 -11.35
N PRO A 194 -12.13 -17.46 -10.95
CA PRO A 194 -12.89 -16.52 -10.12
C PRO A 194 -14.10 -15.97 -10.88
N ILE A 195 -15.28 -16.12 -10.28
CA ILE A 195 -16.52 -15.49 -10.71
C ILE A 195 -16.86 -14.39 -9.71
N SER A 196 -17.02 -13.16 -10.20
CA SER A 196 -17.47 -12.03 -9.39
C SER A 196 -18.42 -11.13 -10.18
N LEU A 197 -18.50 -9.85 -9.84
CA LEU A 197 -19.44 -8.87 -10.40
C LEU A 197 -18.76 -7.51 -10.64
N GLY A 198 -17.42 -7.50 -10.65
CA GLY A 198 -16.65 -6.32 -11.01
C GLY A 198 -16.66 -6.05 -12.52
N PRO A 199 -16.06 -4.93 -12.94
CA PRO A 199 -16.12 -4.45 -14.32
C PRO A 199 -15.30 -5.28 -15.32
N TYR A 200 -14.42 -6.17 -14.84
CA TYR A 200 -13.64 -7.07 -15.67
C TYR A 200 -13.75 -8.52 -15.18
N LYS A 201 -13.72 -9.45 -16.14
CA LYS A 201 -13.61 -10.90 -15.94
C LYS A 201 -12.16 -11.34 -16.13
N VAL A 202 -11.76 -12.39 -15.44
CA VAL A 202 -10.47 -13.04 -15.69
C VAL A 202 -10.55 -13.81 -17.01
N LYS A 203 -9.73 -13.41 -17.98
CA LYS A 203 -9.63 -14.08 -19.29
C LYS A 203 -8.49 -15.11 -19.31
N ARG A 204 -7.35 -14.77 -18.70
CA ARG A 204 -6.20 -15.66 -18.59
C ARG A 204 -5.43 -15.36 -17.32
N TYR A 205 -5.13 -16.42 -16.58
CA TYR A 205 -4.34 -16.39 -15.35
C TYR A 205 -3.61 -17.73 -15.22
N ALA A 206 -2.38 -17.67 -14.74
CA ALA A 206 -1.64 -18.83 -14.27
C ALA A 206 -1.04 -18.48 -12.90
N PRO A 207 -1.26 -19.29 -11.84
CA PRO A 207 -0.61 -19.08 -10.56
C PRO A 207 0.92 -19.05 -10.69
N GLY A 208 1.56 -18.03 -10.11
CA GLY A 208 3.00 -17.77 -10.27
C GLY A 208 3.40 -17.28 -11.66
N GLY A 209 2.43 -17.04 -12.55
CA GLY A 209 2.67 -16.53 -13.89
C GLY A 209 3.04 -15.05 -13.91
N SER A 210 3.66 -14.62 -15.01
CA SER A 210 4.07 -13.24 -15.23
C SER A 210 2.98 -12.36 -15.85
N GLU A 211 1.82 -12.90 -16.19
CA GLU A 211 0.72 -12.15 -16.82
C GLU A 211 -0.66 -12.50 -16.25
N LEU A 212 -1.47 -11.48 -16.02
CA LEU A 212 -2.91 -11.56 -15.74
C LEU A 212 -3.66 -10.76 -16.80
N VAL A 213 -4.51 -11.43 -17.57
CA VAL A 213 -5.32 -10.79 -18.61
C VAL A 213 -6.77 -10.74 -18.15
N LEU A 214 -7.33 -9.54 -18.12
CA LEU A 214 -8.73 -9.28 -17.82
C LEU A 214 -9.45 -8.74 -19.04
N GLU A 215 -10.69 -9.14 -19.23
CA GLU A 215 -11.59 -8.64 -20.27
C GLU A 215 -12.78 -7.91 -19.66
N ARG A 216 -13.24 -6.84 -20.29
CA ARG A 216 -14.37 -6.06 -19.80
C ARG A 216 -15.63 -6.94 -19.69
N PHE A 217 -16.37 -6.76 -18.61
CA PHE A 217 -17.70 -7.33 -18.45
C PHE A 217 -18.74 -6.36 -19.03
N ASP A 218 -19.25 -6.65 -20.23
CA ASP A 218 -20.19 -5.75 -20.92
C ASP A 218 -21.55 -5.62 -20.22
N ASP A 219 -21.89 -6.55 -19.32
CA ASP A 219 -23.10 -6.52 -18.48
C ASP A 219 -22.85 -5.85 -17.11
N PHE A 220 -21.70 -5.18 -16.93
CA PHE A 220 -21.39 -4.48 -15.68
C PHE A 220 -22.46 -3.45 -15.32
N TRP A 221 -22.86 -3.45 -14.05
CA TRP A 221 -23.97 -2.65 -13.55
C TRP A 221 -23.72 -1.14 -13.52
N GLY A 222 -22.44 -0.74 -13.49
CA GLY A 222 -22.02 0.66 -13.44
C GLY A 222 -21.60 1.21 -14.80
N GLU A 223 -20.84 2.31 -14.78
CA GLU A 223 -20.18 2.80 -15.99
C GLU A 223 -19.21 1.74 -16.52
N LYS A 224 -19.38 1.37 -17.78
CA LYS A 224 -18.54 0.36 -18.43
C LYS A 224 -17.17 0.95 -18.71
N PRO A 225 -16.08 0.25 -18.34
CA PRO A 225 -14.75 0.72 -18.68
C PRO A 225 -14.57 0.94 -20.19
N LYS A 226 -13.82 1.99 -20.55
CA LYS A 226 -13.49 2.27 -21.95
C LYS A 226 -12.50 1.26 -22.50
N ILE A 227 -11.54 0.85 -21.66
CA ILE A 227 -10.56 -0.20 -21.99
C ILE A 227 -11.24 -1.57 -21.98
N LYS A 228 -11.14 -2.30 -23.09
CA LYS A 228 -11.73 -3.64 -23.24
C LYS A 228 -10.86 -4.73 -22.63
N THR A 229 -9.53 -4.58 -22.72
CA THR A 229 -8.57 -5.56 -22.20
C THR A 229 -7.58 -4.89 -21.26
N LEU A 230 -7.45 -5.40 -20.04
CA LEU A 230 -6.37 -5.03 -19.12
C LEU A 230 -5.36 -6.17 -19.06
N ILE A 231 -4.09 -5.87 -19.26
CA ILE A 231 -2.99 -6.83 -19.12
C ILE A 231 -2.09 -6.34 -18.01
N PHE A 232 -2.07 -7.05 -16.89
CA PHE A 232 -1.04 -6.84 -15.88
C PHE A 232 0.15 -7.74 -16.20
N LYS A 233 1.35 -7.15 -16.28
CA LYS A 233 2.62 -7.85 -16.47
C LYS A 233 3.45 -7.73 -15.21
N ALA A 234 3.80 -8.85 -14.60
CA ALA A 234 4.72 -8.87 -13.47
C ALA A 234 6.15 -8.67 -13.99
N ILE A 235 6.76 -7.56 -13.60
CA ILE A 235 8.14 -7.21 -13.89
C ILE A 235 8.75 -6.89 -12.53
N THR A 236 9.35 -7.88 -11.89
CA THR A 236 9.74 -7.82 -10.47
C THR A 236 10.92 -6.89 -10.22
N GLU A 237 11.89 -6.87 -11.14
CA GLU A 237 13.07 -6.03 -11.03
C GLU A 237 12.74 -4.55 -11.40
N PRO A 238 12.99 -3.58 -10.49
CA PRO A 238 12.61 -2.18 -10.70
C PRO A 238 13.22 -1.49 -11.92
N VAL A 239 14.50 -1.70 -12.22
CA VAL A 239 15.17 -1.10 -13.40
C VAL A 239 14.56 -1.64 -14.70
N SER A 240 14.14 -2.89 -14.71
CA SER A 240 13.47 -3.55 -15.82
C SER A 240 12.08 -2.96 -16.05
N ARG A 241 11.34 -2.60 -14.99
CA ARG A 241 10.08 -1.83 -15.12
C ARG A 241 10.30 -0.47 -15.75
N VAL A 242 11.33 0.25 -15.30
CA VAL A 242 11.71 1.56 -15.88
C VAL A 242 12.03 1.41 -17.37
N ASN A 243 12.81 0.40 -17.73
CA ASN A 243 13.16 0.17 -19.13
C ASN A 243 11.96 -0.27 -19.99
N ALA A 244 11.04 -1.07 -19.45
CA ALA A 244 9.84 -1.51 -20.16
C ALA A 244 8.94 -0.33 -20.56
N ILE A 245 8.72 0.64 -19.66
CA ILE A 245 7.93 1.83 -19.98
C ILE A 245 8.65 2.74 -20.98
N LEU A 246 9.98 2.90 -20.87
CA LEU A 246 10.78 3.69 -21.81
C LEU A 246 10.78 3.11 -23.23
N ARG A 247 10.81 1.78 -23.36
CA ARG A 247 10.70 1.07 -24.64
C ARG A 247 9.27 0.96 -25.17
N GLY A 248 8.27 1.39 -24.39
CA GLY A 248 6.86 1.35 -24.76
C GLY A 248 6.21 -0.03 -24.70
N GLU A 249 6.85 -1.03 -24.05
CA GLU A 249 6.36 -2.41 -23.88
C GLU A 249 5.18 -2.51 -22.91
N ILE A 250 5.02 -1.49 -22.07
CA ILE A 250 3.91 -1.26 -21.15
C ILE A 250 3.43 0.19 -21.27
N ASP A 251 2.20 0.46 -20.82
CA ASP A 251 1.57 1.79 -20.89
C ASP A 251 1.58 2.50 -19.54
N VAL A 252 1.57 1.73 -18.45
CA VAL A 252 1.68 2.20 -17.08
C VAL A 252 2.70 1.34 -16.35
N ALA A 253 3.61 1.95 -15.60
CA ALA A 253 4.52 1.28 -14.68
C ALA A 253 4.30 1.80 -13.27
N VAL A 254 4.27 0.89 -12.29
CA VAL A 254 4.03 1.22 -10.89
C VAL A 254 5.25 0.93 -10.02
N VAL A 255 5.35 1.61 -8.88
CA VAL A 255 6.43 1.44 -7.88
C VAL A 255 7.81 1.55 -8.53
N LEU A 256 8.06 2.68 -9.20
CA LEU A 256 9.36 2.97 -9.78
C LEU A 256 10.37 3.44 -8.72
N PRO A 257 11.68 3.22 -8.92
CA PRO A 257 12.71 3.66 -7.99
C PRO A 257 12.74 5.18 -7.79
N PHE A 258 12.97 5.65 -6.55
CA PHE A 258 13.15 7.08 -6.26
C PHE A 258 14.26 7.75 -7.10
N PRO A 259 15.44 7.14 -7.33
CA PRO A 259 16.48 7.75 -8.15
C PRO A 259 16.07 8.06 -9.59
N ASP A 260 15.08 7.36 -10.14
CA ASP A 260 14.62 7.54 -11.52
C ASP A 260 13.59 8.67 -11.67
N TYR A 261 13.03 9.20 -10.57
CA TYR A 261 11.92 10.15 -10.61
C TYR A 261 12.20 11.40 -11.45
N ASP A 262 13.30 12.11 -11.17
CA ASP A 262 13.66 13.35 -11.87
C ASP A 262 14.09 13.12 -13.32
N ARG A 263 14.68 11.97 -13.60
CA ARG A 263 15.06 11.59 -14.96
C ARG A 263 13.83 11.30 -15.80
N LEU A 264 12.92 10.46 -15.30
CA LEU A 264 11.71 10.06 -16.03
C LEU A 264 10.77 11.23 -16.30
N LYS A 265 10.70 12.24 -15.41
CA LYS A 265 9.91 13.47 -15.65
C LYS A 265 10.35 14.24 -16.90
N LYS A 266 11.58 14.03 -17.38
CA LYS A 266 12.13 14.70 -18.57
C LYS A 266 11.79 13.94 -19.86
N GLU A 267 11.21 12.75 -19.77
CA GLU A 267 10.87 11.93 -20.93
C GLU A 267 9.61 12.47 -21.61
N ALA A 268 9.72 12.82 -22.89
CA ALA A 268 8.68 13.55 -23.60
C ALA A 268 7.33 12.80 -23.70
N GLY A 269 7.36 11.46 -23.74
CA GLY A 269 6.18 10.60 -23.89
C GLY A 269 5.53 10.14 -22.59
N LEU A 270 6.06 10.53 -21.42
CA LEU A 270 5.59 10.05 -20.12
C LEU A 270 5.01 11.17 -19.25
N ASP A 271 3.98 10.83 -18.50
CA ASP A 271 3.57 11.54 -17.29
C ASP A 271 4.05 10.72 -16.08
N VAL A 272 4.91 11.31 -15.26
CA VAL A 272 5.47 10.67 -14.06
C VAL A 272 4.82 11.28 -12.83
N ILE A 273 4.21 10.42 -12.01
CA ILE A 273 3.36 10.78 -10.90
C ILE A 273 4.02 10.27 -9.62
N SER A 274 4.29 11.17 -8.66
CA SER A 274 4.50 10.78 -7.27
C SER A 274 3.15 10.88 -6.55
N SER A 275 2.70 9.78 -5.96
CA SER A 275 1.42 9.75 -5.22
C SER A 275 1.64 9.27 -3.80
N PRO A 276 1.09 9.96 -2.81
CA PRO A 276 1.18 9.58 -1.41
C PRO A 276 0.41 8.29 -1.14
N VAL A 277 0.92 7.55 -0.16
CA VAL A 277 0.27 6.40 0.46
C VAL A 277 0.10 6.73 1.93
N ALA A 278 -1.05 6.45 2.52
CA ALA A 278 -1.39 6.71 3.92
C ALA A 278 -0.63 5.72 4.81
N SER A 279 0.68 5.91 4.84
CA SER A 279 1.64 4.95 5.31
C SER A 279 2.89 5.68 5.78
N PRO A 280 2.98 5.97 7.08
CA PRO A 280 4.15 6.57 7.68
C PRO A 280 5.39 5.73 7.46
N LEU A 281 6.46 6.35 7.01
CA LEU A 281 7.83 5.84 7.15
C LEU A 281 8.37 6.34 8.48
N TYR A 282 8.60 5.42 9.42
CA TYR A 282 8.94 5.78 10.80
C TYR A 282 9.77 4.71 11.49
N ILE A 283 10.44 5.11 12.57
CA ILE A 283 11.09 4.18 13.49
C ILE A 283 10.21 4.05 14.71
N ARG A 284 9.70 2.84 14.95
CA ARG A 284 9.06 2.47 16.21
C ARG A 284 10.10 2.38 17.31
N VAL A 285 9.71 2.80 18.51
CA VAL A 285 10.51 2.76 19.72
C VAL A 285 9.79 1.94 20.80
N TYR A 286 10.54 1.09 21.49
CA TYR A 286 10.05 0.31 22.63
C TYR A 286 10.21 1.13 23.91
N THR A 287 9.12 1.30 24.66
CA THR A 287 9.07 2.15 25.86
C THR A 287 8.68 1.40 27.13
N ASP A 288 8.49 0.09 27.03
CA ASP A 288 7.98 -0.80 28.08
C ASP A 288 9.05 -1.24 29.09
N ASP A 289 10.33 -1.24 28.72
CA ASP A 289 11.44 -1.48 29.64
C ASP A 289 11.85 -0.19 30.39
N PRO A 290 11.63 -0.09 31.71
CA PRO A 290 11.99 1.10 32.49
C PRO A 290 13.50 1.38 32.52
N ALA A 291 14.34 0.35 32.36
CA ALA A 291 15.79 0.49 32.35
C ALA A 291 16.35 1.01 31.02
N SER A 292 15.56 0.93 29.95
CA SER A 292 15.92 1.42 28.64
C SER A 292 16.01 2.96 28.62
N PRO A 293 16.99 3.57 27.92
CA PRO A 293 17.01 5.02 27.68
C PRO A 293 15.71 5.54 27.05
N PHE A 294 15.04 4.71 26.26
CA PHE A 294 13.82 5.05 25.55
C PHE A 294 12.58 5.16 26.44
N SER A 295 12.64 4.73 27.71
CA SER A 295 11.57 4.98 28.68
C SER A 295 11.42 6.48 28.99
N LYS A 296 12.51 7.26 28.84
CA LYS A 296 12.53 8.71 29.08
C LYS A 296 12.07 9.48 27.83
N ARG A 297 11.03 10.29 27.98
CA ARG A 297 10.48 11.14 26.92
C ARG A 297 11.54 12.09 26.35
N GLU A 298 12.41 12.62 27.18
CA GLU A 298 13.48 13.55 26.80
C GLU A 298 14.49 12.90 25.85
N VAL A 299 14.81 11.61 26.03
CA VAL A 299 15.68 10.86 25.11
C VAL A 299 15.00 10.70 23.75
N ARG A 300 13.71 10.35 23.74
CA ARG A 300 12.96 10.22 22.48
C ARG A 300 12.84 11.55 21.75
N GLN A 301 12.53 12.64 22.46
CA GLN A 301 12.52 13.98 21.88
C GLN A 301 13.90 14.38 21.34
N ALA A 302 14.99 14.12 22.08
CA ALA A 302 16.34 14.40 21.62
C ALA A 302 16.65 13.73 20.28
N LEU A 303 16.29 12.46 20.14
CA LEU A 303 16.49 11.70 18.92
C LEU A 303 15.63 12.22 17.75
N SER A 304 14.42 12.73 18.00
CA SER A 304 13.62 13.41 16.98
C SER A 304 14.24 14.74 16.54
N TYR A 305 14.74 15.57 17.47
CA TYR A 305 15.42 16.83 17.13
C TYR A 305 16.74 16.62 16.38
N ALA A 306 17.37 15.46 16.50
CA ALA A 306 18.64 15.18 15.83
C ALA A 306 18.51 14.77 14.36
N ILE A 307 17.30 14.45 13.88
CA ILE A 307 17.09 13.99 12.50
C ILE A 307 16.67 15.17 11.61
N ASP A 308 17.44 15.44 10.56
CA ASP A 308 16.98 16.34 9.48
C ASP A 308 16.16 15.55 8.44
N THR A 309 14.85 15.52 8.66
CA THR A 309 13.88 14.83 7.79
C THR A 309 13.82 15.44 6.39
N ASN A 310 13.97 16.76 6.26
CA ASN A 310 13.98 17.43 4.96
C ASN A 310 15.22 17.04 4.15
N ALA A 311 16.39 16.98 4.79
CA ALA A 311 17.61 16.51 4.15
C ALA A 311 17.48 15.06 3.69
N ILE A 312 16.92 14.16 4.53
CA ILE A 312 16.65 12.76 4.17
C ILE A 312 15.73 12.67 2.94
N ILE A 313 14.61 13.40 2.94
CA ILE A 313 13.68 13.40 1.80
C ILE A 313 14.39 13.84 0.53
N LYS A 314 15.21 14.90 0.61
CA LYS A 314 15.93 15.44 -0.55
C LYS A 314 17.01 14.49 -1.07
N SER A 315 17.86 13.95 -0.20
CA SER A 315 19.08 13.22 -0.61
C SER A 315 18.88 11.71 -0.74
N VAL A 316 18.07 11.10 0.13
CA VAL A 316 17.84 9.65 0.16
C VAL A 316 16.58 9.27 -0.59
N LEU A 317 15.51 10.05 -0.45
CA LEU A 317 14.24 9.80 -1.13
C LEU A 317 14.09 10.59 -2.45
N HIS A 318 15.15 11.25 -2.91
CA HIS A 318 15.19 11.99 -4.18
C HIS A 318 14.06 13.01 -4.34
N GLY A 319 13.71 13.70 -3.26
CA GLY A 319 12.62 14.68 -3.23
C GLY A 319 11.21 14.08 -3.26
N VAL A 320 11.08 12.75 -3.11
CA VAL A 320 9.80 12.04 -3.08
C VAL A 320 9.42 11.71 -1.64
N GLY A 321 8.53 12.53 -1.08
CA GLY A 321 8.07 12.41 0.30
C GLY A 321 7.71 13.76 0.89
N GLU A 322 7.10 13.74 2.07
CA GLU A 322 6.74 14.93 2.82
C GLU A 322 7.03 14.73 4.31
N PRO A 323 7.55 15.74 5.03
CA PRO A 323 7.80 15.62 6.46
C PRO A 323 6.53 15.27 7.23
N LEU A 324 6.66 14.38 8.19
CA LEU A 324 5.54 13.87 8.97
C LEU A 324 5.68 14.25 10.44
N GLY A 325 4.67 14.95 10.99
CA GLY A 325 4.66 15.42 12.37
C GLY A 325 4.22 14.37 13.39
N THR A 326 3.35 13.47 12.99
CA THR A 326 2.78 12.42 13.86
C THR A 326 2.48 11.18 13.03
N PHE A 327 2.14 10.07 13.67
CA PHE A 327 1.89 8.81 12.97
C PHE A 327 0.65 8.85 12.05
N ILE A 328 -0.30 9.76 12.28
CA ILE A 328 -1.51 9.83 11.45
C ILE A 328 -1.20 10.57 10.16
N SER A 329 -1.25 9.85 9.04
CA SER A 329 -0.96 10.38 7.71
C SER A 329 -1.93 11.50 7.31
N ASN A 330 -1.39 12.56 6.69
CA ASN A 330 -2.11 13.67 6.08
C ASN A 330 -3.00 13.26 4.90
N TYR A 331 -2.86 12.01 4.42
CA TYR A 331 -3.57 11.45 3.29
C TYR A 331 -4.71 10.50 3.66
N TYR A 332 -5.02 10.39 4.96
CA TYR A 332 -6.33 9.89 5.37
C TYR A 332 -7.43 10.94 5.08
N PRO A 333 -8.66 10.50 4.77
CA PRO A 333 -9.78 11.42 4.52
C PRO A 333 -10.21 12.20 5.78
N TYR A 334 -9.76 11.81 6.97
CA TYR A 334 -10.00 12.48 8.26
C TYR A 334 -8.90 12.14 9.28
N GLY A 335 -8.89 12.84 10.41
CA GLY A 335 -8.05 12.53 11.58
C GLY A 335 -6.64 13.13 11.57
N ALA A 336 -6.17 13.62 10.42
CA ALA A 336 -4.88 14.28 10.31
C ALA A 336 -4.95 15.74 10.78
N LYS A 337 -4.24 16.05 11.87
CA LYS A 337 -4.08 17.43 12.36
C LYS A 337 -2.88 18.10 11.69
N LYS A 338 -3.08 18.71 10.51
CA LYS A 338 -2.01 19.32 9.68
C LYS A 338 -1.18 20.43 10.35
N SER A 339 -1.67 20.97 11.48
CA SER A 339 -0.92 21.93 12.29
C SER A 339 0.21 21.27 13.09
N ILE A 340 0.18 19.95 13.33
CA ILE A 340 1.28 19.21 13.94
C ILE A 340 2.42 19.15 12.92
N LYS A 341 3.55 19.78 13.24
CA LYS A 341 4.74 19.81 12.38
C LYS A 341 5.75 18.78 12.83
N ALA A 342 6.62 18.34 11.91
CA ALA A 342 7.78 17.53 12.27
C ALA A 342 8.65 18.28 13.27
N TYR A 343 9.36 17.52 14.12
CA TYR A 343 10.41 18.09 14.97
C TYR A 343 11.43 18.81 14.09
N PRO A 344 11.81 20.06 14.42
CA PRO A 344 12.85 20.75 13.67
C PRO A 344 14.20 20.09 13.94
N TYR A 345 15.11 20.16 12.96
CA TYR A 345 16.48 19.72 13.14
C TYR A 345 17.23 20.70 14.06
N ASP A 346 17.55 20.26 15.27
CA ASP A 346 18.29 21.00 16.28
C ASP A 346 19.19 20.06 17.10
N PRO A 347 20.40 19.73 16.58
CA PRO A 347 21.33 18.83 17.26
C PRO A 347 21.86 19.40 18.58
N LYS A 348 21.80 20.73 18.79
CA LYS A 348 22.19 21.36 20.05
C LYS A 348 21.16 21.05 21.13
N LYS A 349 19.88 21.29 20.85
CA LYS A 349 18.77 20.94 21.75
C LYS A 349 18.73 19.43 22.03
N ALA A 350 19.02 18.60 21.03
CA ALA A 350 19.14 17.16 21.22
C ALA A 350 20.20 16.79 22.27
N LYS A 351 21.41 17.35 22.20
CA LYS A 351 22.46 17.14 23.21
C LYS A 351 22.06 17.63 24.60
N GLU A 352 21.41 18.80 24.68
CA GLU A 352 20.91 19.33 25.94
C GLU A 352 19.87 18.41 26.60
N LEU A 353 18.94 17.86 25.82
CA LEU A 353 17.93 16.92 26.29
C LEU A 353 18.56 15.59 26.73
N LEU A 354 19.52 15.04 25.98
CA LEU A 354 20.26 13.85 26.38
C LEU A 354 21.01 14.05 27.71
N ALA A 355 21.71 15.18 27.87
CA ALA A 355 22.41 15.50 29.11
C ALA A 355 21.45 15.59 30.31
N LYS A 356 20.31 16.30 30.16
CA LYS A 356 19.25 16.38 31.19
C LYS A 356 18.67 15.02 31.53
N ALA A 357 18.57 14.13 30.55
CA ALA A 357 18.10 12.77 30.73
C ALA A 357 19.14 11.81 31.34
N GLY A 358 20.37 12.28 31.61
CA GLY A 358 21.45 11.49 32.20
C GLY A 358 22.36 10.76 31.19
N TYR A 359 22.31 11.15 29.91
CA TYR A 359 23.12 10.58 28.83
C TYR A 359 24.01 11.63 28.12
N PRO A 360 24.85 12.40 28.85
CA PRO A 360 25.64 13.49 28.25
C PRO A 360 26.63 13.02 27.16
N SER A 361 27.05 11.76 27.21
CA SER A 361 27.93 11.12 26.22
C SER A 361 27.18 10.20 25.24
N GLY A 362 25.85 10.23 25.25
CA GLY A 362 25.01 9.31 24.48
C GLY A 362 25.02 7.87 25.03
N PHE A 363 24.65 6.91 24.18
CA PHE A 363 24.54 5.49 24.49
C PHE A 363 24.58 4.65 23.21
N GLU A 364 24.63 3.33 23.34
CA GLU A 364 24.55 2.40 22.20
C GLU A 364 23.16 1.77 22.10
N THR A 365 22.71 1.52 20.87
CA THR A 365 21.42 0.87 20.61
C THR A 365 21.44 0.04 19.33
N THR A 366 20.37 -0.70 19.05
CA THR A 366 20.20 -1.49 17.82
C THR A 366 18.93 -1.05 17.09
N LEU A 367 19.00 -0.98 15.77
CA LEU A 367 17.87 -0.71 14.88
C LEU A 367 17.64 -1.91 13.96
N ASN A 368 16.52 -2.60 14.17
CA ASN A 368 16.04 -3.62 13.24
C ASN A 368 15.36 -2.95 12.05
N ILE A 369 15.66 -3.41 10.83
CA ILE A 369 15.21 -2.78 9.59
C ILE A 369 14.49 -3.81 8.72
N GLN A 370 13.29 -3.44 8.28
CA GLN A 370 12.58 -4.17 7.22
C GLN A 370 13.38 -4.06 5.91
N GLY A 371 13.79 -5.21 5.34
CA GLY A 371 14.83 -5.25 4.31
C GLY A 371 14.51 -4.64 2.95
N ASP A 372 13.24 -4.36 2.66
CA ASP A 372 12.74 -3.71 1.44
C ASP A 372 12.84 -2.17 1.48
N LEU A 373 13.16 -1.57 2.63
CA LEU A 373 13.39 -0.13 2.74
C LEU A 373 14.80 0.26 2.27
N PRO A 374 15.02 1.48 1.74
CA PRO A 374 16.35 1.94 1.30
C PRO A 374 17.42 1.78 2.39
N LYS A 375 18.64 1.36 2.02
CA LYS A 375 19.75 1.12 2.96
C LYS A 375 20.25 2.44 3.56
N GLU A 376 20.38 3.41 2.68
CA GLU A 376 20.86 4.76 2.91
C GLU A 376 19.98 5.49 3.94
N LEU A 377 18.69 5.14 4.04
CA LEU A 377 17.77 5.70 5.02
C LEU A 377 18.21 5.39 6.45
N SER A 378 18.42 4.11 6.77
CA SER A 378 18.86 3.69 8.11
C SER A 378 20.28 4.16 8.46
N GLU A 379 21.16 4.22 7.46
CA GLU A 379 22.53 4.72 7.64
C GLU A 379 22.55 6.23 7.93
N THR A 380 21.72 7.00 7.23
CA THR A 380 21.60 8.45 7.42
C THR A 380 21.04 8.77 8.80
N VAL A 381 20.00 8.07 9.25
CA VAL A 381 19.47 8.25 10.62
C VAL A 381 20.53 7.91 11.67
N ALA A 382 21.26 6.80 11.51
CA ALA A 382 22.35 6.44 12.41
C ALA A 382 23.47 7.49 12.43
N ALA A 383 23.80 8.09 11.28
CA ALA A 383 24.78 9.17 11.20
C ALA A 383 24.32 10.42 11.96
N TYR A 384 23.04 10.82 11.84
CA TYR A 384 22.47 11.94 12.60
C TYR A 384 22.53 11.70 14.12
N TRP A 385 22.12 10.52 14.57
CA TRP A 385 22.21 10.16 15.99
C TRP A 385 23.65 10.05 16.50
N GLY A 386 24.58 9.63 15.64
CA GLY A 386 26.02 9.62 15.95
C GLY A 386 26.57 11.01 16.30
N GLN A 387 26.06 12.08 15.68
CA GLN A 387 26.48 13.47 15.96
C GLN A 387 26.15 13.93 17.39
N ILE A 388 25.19 13.27 18.04
CA ILE A 388 24.78 13.52 19.43
C ILE A 388 25.28 12.43 20.40
N GLY A 389 26.17 11.54 19.94
CA GLY A 389 26.79 10.50 20.76
C GLY A 389 26.02 9.17 20.82
N VAL A 390 24.90 9.03 20.10
CA VAL A 390 24.12 7.79 20.08
C VAL A 390 24.60 6.89 18.95
N LYS A 391 25.19 5.75 19.30
CA LYS A 391 25.72 4.78 18.32
C LYS A 391 24.68 3.71 18.02
N VAL A 392 24.40 3.49 16.74
CA VAL A 392 23.36 2.55 16.29
C VAL A 392 24.00 1.36 15.58
N LYS A 393 23.72 0.15 16.07
CA LYS A 393 23.96 -1.08 15.34
C LYS A 393 22.79 -1.36 14.40
N LEU A 394 23.03 -1.32 13.10
CA LEU A 394 22.00 -1.60 12.09
C LEU A 394 21.86 -3.11 11.88
N ASN A 395 20.65 -3.63 11.97
CA ASN A 395 20.34 -5.04 11.72
C ASN A 395 19.26 -5.16 10.64
N ARG A 396 19.67 -5.46 9.41
CA ARG A 396 18.77 -5.59 8.27
C ARG A 396 18.25 -7.03 8.15
N LEU A 397 16.93 -7.17 8.15
CA LEU A 397 16.25 -8.46 8.15
C LEU A 397 15.46 -8.66 6.86
N THR A 398 15.31 -9.90 6.42
CA THR A 398 14.32 -10.22 5.38
C THR A 398 12.92 -9.85 5.87
N TYR A 399 11.99 -9.52 4.96
CA TYR A 399 10.61 -9.20 5.33
C TYR A 399 9.99 -10.27 6.24
N ALA A 400 10.14 -11.55 5.88
CA ALA A 400 9.62 -12.66 6.68
C ALA A 400 10.25 -12.74 8.08
N ALA A 401 11.55 -12.48 8.23
CA ALA A 401 12.22 -12.45 9.53
C ALA A 401 11.76 -11.26 10.38
N PHE A 402 11.65 -10.07 9.78
CA PHE A 402 11.13 -8.88 10.44
C PHE A 402 9.70 -9.06 10.93
N GLN A 403 8.81 -9.62 10.09
CA GLN A 403 7.42 -9.89 10.46
C GLN A 403 7.30 -10.92 11.58
N ARG A 404 8.18 -11.93 11.64
CA ARG A 404 8.22 -12.85 12.79
C ARG A 404 8.52 -12.12 14.09
N LEU A 405 9.53 -11.23 14.10
CA LEU A 405 9.85 -10.44 15.29
C LEU A 405 8.70 -9.48 15.67
N ASN A 406 8.04 -8.85 14.69
CA ASN A 406 6.90 -7.98 14.95
C ASN A 406 5.76 -8.74 15.65
N ASN A 407 5.36 -9.89 15.09
CA ASN A 407 4.24 -10.68 15.61
C ASN A 407 4.50 -11.28 16.99
N THR A 408 5.77 -11.38 17.42
CA THR A 408 6.16 -11.83 18.75
C THR A 408 6.61 -10.68 19.65
N HIS A 409 6.37 -9.42 19.27
CA HIS A 409 6.80 -8.22 19.99
C HIS A 409 8.30 -8.19 20.32
N ALA A 410 9.14 -8.80 19.48
CA ALA A 410 10.59 -8.98 19.70
C ALA A 410 11.45 -8.16 18.72
N SER A 411 10.88 -7.14 18.08
CA SER A 411 11.57 -6.34 17.07
C SER A 411 12.36 -5.14 17.65
N GLY A 412 12.36 -4.97 18.97
CA GLY A 412 12.99 -3.86 19.67
C GLY A 412 14.53 -3.94 19.74
N PRO A 413 15.18 -2.92 20.33
CA PRO A 413 14.56 -1.75 20.98
C PRO A 413 14.06 -0.68 19.99
N LEU A 414 14.55 -0.69 18.74
CA LEU A 414 14.07 0.17 17.66
C LEU A 414 13.79 -0.64 16.40
N ALA A 415 12.73 -0.29 15.67
CA ALA A 415 12.35 -0.94 14.43
C ALA A 415 11.96 0.08 13.35
N LEU A 416 12.74 0.14 12.26
CA LEU A 416 12.39 0.94 11.07
C LEU A 416 11.38 0.16 10.24
N SER A 417 10.19 0.72 10.07
CA SER A 417 9.08 0.08 9.38
C SER A 417 8.23 1.08 8.59
N GLN A 418 7.45 0.52 7.69
CA GLN A 418 6.36 1.19 7.00
C GLN A 418 5.16 0.25 7.02
N PHE A 419 3.96 0.81 7.23
CA PHE A 419 2.73 0.02 7.21
C PHE A 419 1.59 0.82 6.59
N THR A 420 0.86 0.22 5.65
CA THR A 420 -0.30 0.81 5.00
C THR A 420 -1.52 -0.08 5.23
N ASN A 421 -2.73 0.49 5.15
CA ASN A 421 -3.97 -0.27 5.18
C ASN A 421 -4.87 0.05 3.97
N ALA A 422 -5.87 -0.80 3.73
CA ALA A 422 -6.86 -0.60 2.68
C ALA A 422 -8.09 0.20 3.11
N LEU A 423 -8.13 0.62 4.37
CA LEU A 423 -9.37 1.01 5.04
C LEU A 423 -9.63 2.51 4.98
N TYR A 424 -8.62 3.32 4.70
CA TYR A 424 -8.72 4.78 4.82
C TYR A 424 -9.23 5.25 6.19
N ASP A 425 -8.95 4.44 7.22
CA ASP A 425 -9.24 4.72 8.62
C ASP A 425 -7.94 4.55 9.42
N PRO A 426 -7.54 5.53 10.25
CA PRO A 426 -6.33 5.43 11.06
C PRO A 426 -6.37 4.32 12.14
N ILE A 427 -7.53 3.76 12.50
CA ILE A 427 -7.67 2.87 13.67
C ILE A 427 -6.78 1.64 13.60
N HIS A 428 -6.65 1.03 12.42
CA HIS A 428 -5.88 -0.20 12.28
C HIS A 428 -4.38 0.03 12.52
N PRO A 429 -3.71 0.97 11.80
CA PRO A 429 -2.30 1.21 12.04
C PRO A 429 -2.04 1.85 13.40
N VAL A 430 -2.89 2.79 13.85
CA VAL A 430 -2.70 3.45 15.16
C VAL A 430 -2.90 2.44 16.29
N GLY A 431 -3.97 1.66 16.27
CA GLY A 431 -4.23 0.62 17.26
C GLY A 431 -3.13 -0.45 17.27
N GLY A 432 -2.69 -0.90 16.09
CA GLY A 432 -1.62 -1.89 15.96
C GLY A 432 -0.27 -1.40 16.52
N ALA A 433 0.04 -0.10 16.40
CA ALA A 433 1.32 0.48 16.81
C ALA A 433 1.32 1.13 18.20
N PHE A 434 0.17 1.55 18.73
CA PHE A 434 0.08 2.39 19.93
C PHE A 434 -1.01 2.00 20.94
N SER A 435 -1.83 0.97 20.69
CA SER A 435 -2.65 0.37 21.76
C SER A 435 -1.80 -0.58 22.60
N LYS A 436 -2.16 -0.77 23.88
CA LYS A 436 -1.49 -1.73 24.76
C LYS A 436 -1.53 -3.17 24.22
N ASP A 437 -2.60 -3.54 23.50
CA ASP A 437 -2.80 -4.88 22.91
C ASP A 437 -2.56 -4.87 21.39
N GLY A 438 -1.96 -3.80 20.86
CA GLY A 438 -1.68 -3.66 19.43
C GLY A 438 -0.73 -4.74 18.95
N SER A 439 -1.00 -5.36 17.80
CA SER A 439 -0.25 -6.50 17.25
C SER A 439 1.24 -6.26 16.99
N TRP A 440 1.68 -5.01 17.00
CA TRP A 440 3.10 -4.64 16.91
C TRP A 440 3.39 -3.40 17.77
N SER A 441 2.67 -3.26 18.88
CA SER A 441 2.81 -2.17 19.84
C SER A 441 3.64 -2.61 21.04
N ASN A 442 4.46 -1.67 21.53
CA ASN A 442 5.16 -1.73 22.82
C ASN A 442 5.07 -0.38 23.53
N TYR A 443 4.04 0.39 23.16
CA TYR A 443 3.72 1.68 23.69
C TYR A 443 2.51 1.55 24.62
N ASN A 444 2.56 2.22 25.76
CA ASN A 444 1.48 2.22 26.72
C ASN A 444 1.25 3.64 27.22
N ASN A 445 0.15 4.24 26.79
CA ASN A 445 -0.32 5.54 27.27
C ASN A 445 -1.83 5.45 27.55
N PRO A 446 -2.28 5.68 28.79
CA PRO A 446 -3.68 5.51 29.16
C PRO A 446 -4.61 6.48 28.43
N ASP A 447 -4.14 7.68 28.08
CA ASP A 447 -4.95 8.65 27.32
C ASP A 447 -5.15 8.19 25.88
N VAL A 448 -4.09 7.66 25.25
CA VAL A 448 -4.19 7.07 23.91
C VAL A 448 -5.13 5.86 23.92
N GLU A 449 -5.02 4.97 24.92
CA GLU A 449 -5.90 3.81 25.05
C GLU A 449 -7.37 4.23 25.23
N ALA A 450 -7.66 5.21 26.09
CA ALA A 450 -9.01 5.74 26.28
C ALA A 450 -9.58 6.35 24.99
N LEU A 451 -8.77 7.09 24.23
CA LEU A 451 -9.17 7.66 22.94
C LEU A 451 -9.40 6.56 21.89
N LEU A 452 -8.61 5.49 21.87
CA LEU A 452 -8.80 4.36 20.96
C LEU A 452 -10.07 3.56 21.29
N GLN A 453 -10.41 3.40 22.56
CA GLN A 453 -11.69 2.82 22.96
C GLN A 453 -12.87 3.71 22.54
N LYS A 454 -12.74 5.04 22.74
CA LYS A 454 -13.76 6.00 22.34
C LYS A 454 -13.96 6.04 20.82
N VAL A 455 -12.89 6.02 20.02
CA VAL A 455 -13.04 6.06 18.57
C VAL A 455 -13.68 4.78 18.04
N ASN A 456 -13.49 3.63 18.69
CA ASN A 456 -14.16 2.38 18.29
C ASN A 456 -15.68 2.40 18.48
N SER A 457 -16.24 3.27 19.34
CA SER A 457 -17.69 3.34 19.55
C SER A 457 -18.44 4.29 18.61
N VAL A 458 -17.72 5.03 17.74
CA VAL A 458 -18.31 6.04 16.85
C VAL A 458 -17.97 5.82 15.38
N SER A 459 -18.99 5.83 14.50
CA SER A 459 -18.82 5.63 13.05
C SER A 459 -18.67 6.90 12.20
N GLY A 460 -19.03 8.08 12.73
CA GLY A 460 -19.03 9.32 11.96
C GLY A 460 -17.62 9.85 11.67
N ALA A 461 -17.28 10.10 10.40
CA ALA A 461 -15.96 10.57 9.98
C ALA A 461 -15.49 11.84 10.72
N GLN A 462 -16.39 12.78 11.01
CA GLN A 462 -16.07 13.98 11.78
C GLN A 462 -15.67 13.64 13.22
N GLN A 463 -16.51 12.90 13.95
CA GLN A 463 -16.25 12.50 15.34
C GLN A 463 -14.99 11.65 15.46
N ARG A 464 -14.78 10.72 14.52
CA ARG A 464 -13.55 9.93 14.43
C ARG A 464 -12.33 10.83 14.19
N GLY A 465 -12.47 11.79 13.27
CA GLY A 465 -11.45 12.77 12.95
C GLY A 465 -10.98 13.54 14.18
N GLU A 466 -11.91 14.14 14.94
CA GLU A 466 -11.60 14.92 16.15
C GLU A 466 -10.87 14.09 17.22
N ILE A 467 -11.20 12.81 17.37
CA ILE A 467 -10.50 11.90 18.30
C ILE A 467 -9.08 11.58 17.79
N PHE A 468 -8.94 11.28 16.50
CA PHE A 468 -7.65 10.99 15.89
C PHE A 468 -6.72 12.20 15.93
N GLU A 469 -7.22 13.43 15.79
CA GLU A 469 -6.41 14.63 15.95
C GLU A 469 -5.81 14.75 17.36
N GLN A 470 -6.56 14.33 18.40
CA GLN A 470 -6.07 14.28 19.79
C GLN A 470 -5.02 13.19 19.97
N VAL A 471 -5.26 11.99 19.43
CA VAL A 471 -4.27 10.91 19.44
C VAL A 471 -2.97 11.36 18.76
N GLY A 472 -3.08 11.95 17.57
CA GLY A 472 -1.93 12.47 16.83
C GLY A 472 -1.13 13.50 17.60
N GLN A 473 -1.80 14.38 18.36
CA GLN A 473 -1.14 15.36 19.23
C GLN A 473 -0.36 14.68 20.37
N ILE A 474 -0.98 13.72 21.07
CA ILE A 474 -0.32 13.00 22.16
C ILE A 474 0.90 12.24 21.65
N LEU A 475 0.78 11.51 20.53
CA LEU A 475 1.88 10.75 19.93
C LEU A 475 3.05 11.66 19.51
N HIS A 476 2.74 12.86 19.00
CA HIS A 476 3.76 13.85 18.66
C HIS A 476 4.47 14.36 19.91
N ASP A 477 3.71 14.85 20.89
CA ASP A 477 4.25 15.47 22.10
C ASP A 477 5.09 14.49 22.91
N ASP A 478 4.66 13.23 22.98
CA ASP A 478 5.33 12.16 23.71
C ASP A 478 6.51 11.53 22.94
N ALA A 479 6.73 11.95 21.68
CA ALA A 479 7.71 11.35 20.77
C ALA A 479 7.58 9.82 20.75
N ALA A 480 6.35 9.32 20.54
CA ALA A 480 6.00 7.91 20.60
C ALA A 480 6.63 7.07 19.46
N GLY A 481 7.22 7.74 18.47
CA GLY A 481 8.04 7.18 17.41
C GLY A 481 8.86 8.27 16.73
N PHE A 482 9.84 7.88 15.92
CA PHE A 482 10.62 8.82 15.11
C PHE A 482 10.01 8.86 13.70
N PHE A 483 9.13 9.83 13.47
CA PHE A 483 8.41 10.01 12.21
C PHE A 483 9.34 10.67 11.18
N LEU A 484 9.54 10.03 10.03
CA LEU A 484 10.50 10.47 9.02
C LEU A 484 9.81 11.16 7.84
N SER A 485 8.87 10.47 7.19
CA SER A 485 8.19 10.96 6.00
C SER A 485 6.85 10.26 5.80
N GLU A 486 5.92 10.95 5.15
CA GLU A 486 4.87 10.28 4.37
C GLU A 486 5.53 9.44 3.28
N TYR A 487 5.06 8.21 3.08
CA TYR A 487 5.56 7.36 2.01
C TYR A 487 4.82 7.65 0.70
N PHE A 488 5.55 7.63 -0.41
CA PHE A 488 5.01 7.89 -1.75
C PHE A 488 5.42 6.75 -2.69
N TYR A 489 4.55 6.44 -3.64
CA TYR A 489 4.88 5.61 -4.79
C TYR A 489 5.10 6.48 -6.02
N ILE A 490 6.05 6.07 -6.86
CA ILE A 490 6.22 6.65 -8.20
C ILE A 490 5.53 5.74 -9.21
N TYR A 491 4.79 6.38 -10.11
CA TYR A 491 4.16 5.80 -11.27
C TYR A 491 4.67 6.53 -12.51
N ALA A 492 4.77 5.83 -13.63
CA ALA A 492 4.88 6.46 -14.94
C ALA A 492 3.78 5.92 -15.84
N LYS A 493 3.15 6.79 -16.63
CA LYS A 493 2.20 6.39 -17.66
C LYS A 493 2.53 7.10 -18.96
N LYS A 494 2.16 6.52 -20.10
CA LYS A 494 2.15 7.25 -21.38
C LYS A 494 1.18 8.43 -21.28
N LYS A 495 1.52 9.56 -21.91
CA LYS A 495 0.70 10.79 -21.88
C LYS A 495 -0.70 10.60 -22.48
N SER A 496 -0.84 9.66 -23.41
CA SER A 496 -2.10 9.29 -24.03
C SER A 496 -3.02 8.51 -23.08
N VAL A 497 -2.52 7.99 -21.96
CA VAL A 497 -3.32 7.28 -20.94
C VAL A 497 -4.06 8.27 -20.04
N GLN A 498 -5.39 8.22 -20.10
CA GLN A 498 -6.28 8.86 -19.13
C GLN A 498 -6.49 7.91 -17.95
N TRP A 499 -5.79 8.17 -16.85
CA TRP A 499 -5.86 7.40 -15.61
C TRP A 499 -5.29 8.23 -14.47
N ASP A 500 -5.96 8.20 -13.32
CA ASP A 500 -5.56 8.89 -12.11
C ASP A 500 -5.24 7.90 -11.00
N VAL A 501 -4.18 8.18 -10.25
CA VAL A 501 -3.76 7.36 -9.11
C VAL A 501 -4.66 7.67 -7.93
N GLN A 502 -5.18 6.61 -7.29
CA GLN A 502 -5.89 6.75 -6.03
C GLN A 502 -4.89 7.11 -4.91
N LYS A 503 -5.14 8.22 -4.22
CA LYS A 503 -4.29 8.71 -3.12
C LYS A 503 -4.56 7.91 -1.86
N GLY A 504 -3.52 7.53 -1.13
CA GLY A 504 -3.63 6.99 0.23
C GLY A 504 -3.61 5.46 0.35
N SER A 505 -4.18 4.67 -0.56
CA SER A 505 -4.10 3.19 -0.46
C SER A 505 -2.97 2.57 -1.28
N GLY A 506 -2.56 3.24 -2.36
CA GLY A 506 -1.72 2.63 -3.39
C GLY A 506 -2.47 1.60 -4.26
N PHE A 507 -3.80 1.55 -4.22
CA PHE A 507 -4.56 0.69 -5.13
C PHE A 507 -4.55 1.22 -6.54
N LEU A 508 -4.61 0.31 -7.51
CA LEU A 508 -4.77 0.69 -8.91
C LEU A 508 -6.24 0.58 -9.25
N ASN A 509 -6.80 1.69 -9.73
CA ASN A 509 -8.17 1.75 -10.17
C ASN A 509 -8.22 2.10 -11.66
N PHE A 510 -8.37 1.08 -12.51
CA PHE A 510 -8.50 1.26 -13.97
C PHE A 510 -9.96 1.26 -14.46
N ARG A 511 -10.95 1.37 -13.56
CA ARG A 511 -12.37 1.30 -13.95
C ARG A 511 -12.79 2.41 -14.90
N THR A 512 -12.20 3.59 -14.74
CA THR A 512 -12.47 4.79 -15.55
C THR A 512 -11.31 5.11 -16.52
N ALA A 513 -10.32 4.22 -16.63
CA ALA A 513 -9.17 4.45 -17.49
C ALA A 513 -9.58 4.46 -18.97
N GLY A 514 -8.81 5.19 -19.78
CA GLY A 514 -9.04 5.32 -21.21
C GLY A 514 -7.84 5.92 -21.94
N TRP A 515 -8.05 6.22 -23.22
CA TRP A 515 -7.09 6.89 -24.08
C TRP A 515 -7.58 8.29 -24.45
N LYS A 516 -6.65 9.24 -24.61
CA LYS A 516 -6.93 10.58 -25.15
C LYS A 516 -7.33 10.56 -26.62
#